data_AF-A0A420M7C2-F1
#
_entry.id   AF-A0A420M7C2-F1
#
_cell.length_a   1.000
_cell.length_b   1.000
_cell.length_c   1.000
_cell.angle_alpha   90.00
_cell.angle_beta   90.00
_cell.angle_gamma   90.00
#
_symmetry.space_group_name_H-M   'P 1'
#
loop_
_entity.id
_entity.type
_entity.pdbx_description
1 polymer ?
#
loop_
_entity_poly.entity_id
_entity_poly.type
_entity_poly.pdbx_seq_one_letter_code
_entity_poly.pdbx_strand_id
1 'polypeptide(L)'
;MNDFRKLPDYFITQAEALCDRLMFGIQPNIDLSRVKDDITSSKSGHSFIKYPENGLESAYLELLVHAYTAGRTGLAQDGVWKWHAVTAYLKLVSRMEEQLAGGLYTACGQTPRISELLSLEYENGPNTSYGIYAWGGYMVYVIRHHKAKRLTNREFYVVRFLPVRLGHVLFKYLVYVRRVADLLRREQLGADRSAQQCLQTRLLFQNNRRPWPTSRLTDVVTKTTLELWQQ
;
A
#
# COMPACT_ATOMS: atom_id res chain seq x y z
N MET A 1 19.88 22.50 7.07
CA MET A 1 19.64 21.35 6.16
C MET A 1 18.91 20.18 6.83
N ASN A 2 19.09 19.94 8.14
CA ASN A 2 18.44 18.81 8.85
C ASN A 2 16.90 18.86 8.84
N ASP A 3 16.30 20.04 8.73
CA ASP A 3 14.83 20.17 8.74
C ASP A 3 14.16 19.84 7.40
N PHE A 4 14.91 19.87 6.30
CA PHE A 4 14.34 19.75 4.94
C PHE A 4 13.68 18.37 4.71
N ARG A 5 14.22 17.32 5.34
CA ARG A 5 13.71 15.95 5.20
C ARG A 5 12.79 15.52 6.34
N LYS A 6 12.43 16.41 7.27
CA LYS A 6 11.60 16.07 8.45
C LYS A 6 10.25 15.45 8.08
N LEU A 7 9.54 16.04 7.12
CA LEU A 7 8.22 15.54 6.71
C LEU A 7 8.28 14.15 6.05
N PRO A 8 9.08 13.91 4.99
CA PRO A 8 9.18 12.57 4.43
C PRO A 8 9.74 11.55 5.43
N ASP A 9 10.72 11.93 6.26
CA ASP A 9 11.27 11.03 7.29
C ASP A 9 10.24 10.68 8.38
N TYR A 10 9.39 11.62 8.79
CA TYR A 10 8.27 11.35 9.69
C TYR A 10 7.34 10.29 9.11
N PHE A 11 6.87 10.49 7.86
CA PHE A 11 5.94 9.54 7.23
C PHE A 11 6.55 8.14 7.11
N ILE A 12 7.82 8.06 6.71
CA ILE A 12 8.55 6.79 6.60
C ILE A 12 8.68 6.12 7.97
N THR A 13 9.11 6.86 8.99
CA THR A 13 9.30 6.34 10.35
C THR A 13 7.99 5.87 10.98
N GLN A 14 6.91 6.63 10.81
CA GLN A 14 5.58 6.21 11.28
C GLN A 14 5.06 4.99 10.52
N ALA A 15 5.31 4.91 9.20
CA ALA A 15 4.93 3.75 8.39
C ALA A 15 5.70 2.49 8.81
N GLU A 16 7.01 2.59 9.11
CA GLU A 16 7.82 1.49 9.65
C GLU A 16 7.29 1.01 11.00
N ALA A 17 7.06 1.91 11.95
CA ALA A 17 6.54 1.56 13.27
C ALA A 17 5.16 0.88 13.22
N LEU A 18 4.29 1.36 12.32
CA LEU A 18 2.99 0.71 12.07
C LEU A 18 3.17 -0.65 11.38
N CYS A 19 4.10 -0.76 10.43
CA CYS A 19 4.41 -2.01 9.74
C CYS A 19 4.84 -3.09 10.73
N ASP A 20 5.80 -2.78 11.62
CA ASP A 20 6.31 -3.73 12.59
C ASP A 20 5.22 -4.25 13.52
N ARG A 21 4.31 -3.37 13.97
CA ARG A 21 3.15 -3.74 14.77
C ARG A 21 2.16 -4.62 14.00
N LEU A 22 1.89 -4.27 12.74
CA LEU A 22 0.94 -4.99 11.87
C LEU A 22 1.48 -6.34 11.40
N MET A 23 2.80 -6.53 11.39
CA MET A 23 3.47 -7.77 11.00
C MET A 23 3.55 -8.79 12.15
N PHE A 24 3.04 -8.49 13.35
CA PHE A 24 3.10 -9.40 14.51
C PHE A 24 4.52 -9.93 14.80
N GLY A 25 5.54 -9.10 14.59
CA GLY A 25 6.94 -9.46 14.80
C GLY A 25 7.58 -10.30 13.69
N ILE A 26 6.84 -10.67 12.63
CA ILE A 26 7.43 -11.33 11.47
C ILE A 26 8.35 -10.35 10.74
N GLN A 27 9.57 -10.79 10.48
CA GLN A 27 10.55 -10.07 9.69
C GLN A 27 10.97 -10.93 8.49
N PRO A 28 10.21 -10.89 7.38
CA PRO A 28 10.61 -11.64 6.19
C PRO A 28 11.92 -11.06 5.66
N ASN A 29 12.84 -11.94 5.24
CA ASN A 29 14.07 -11.52 4.58
C ASN A 29 13.74 -11.08 3.14
N ILE A 30 13.58 -9.78 2.94
CA ILE A 30 13.18 -9.19 1.66
C ILE A 30 14.42 -8.72 0.92
N ASP A 31 14.75 -9.39 -0.17
CA ASP A 31 15.71 -8.91 -1.17
C ASP A 31 14.95 -8.38 -2.40
N LEU A 32 14.69 -7.06 -2.42
CA LEU A 32 13.99 -6.42 -3.53
C LEU A 32 14.72 -6.57 -4.87
N SER A 33 16.03 -6.84 -4.89
CA SER A 33 16.79 -7.02 -6.14
C SER A 33 16.42 -8.31 -6.86
N ARG A 34 15.86 -9.28 -6.13
CA ARG A 34 15.42 -10.58 -6.66
C ARG A 34 13.94 -10.60 -7.04
N VAL A 35 13.18 -9.58 -6.68
CA VAL A 35 11.76 -9.47 -7.02
C VAL A 35 11.64 -9.13 -8.50
N LYS A 36 11.03 -10.03 -9.26
CA LYS A 36 10.75 -9.88 -10.69
C LYS A 36 9.43 -9.15 -10.91
N ASP A 37 9.40 -8.30 -11.92
CA ASP A 37 8.18 -7.65 -12.37
C ASP A 37 8.21 -7.45 -13.89
N ASP A 38 7.04 -7.43 -14.53
CA ASP A 38 6.93 -7.18 -15.98
C ASP A 38 6.07 -5.94 -16.23
N ILE A 39 6.75 -4.79 -16.33
CA ILE A 39 6.13 -3.50 -16.63
C ILE A 39 5.47 -3.45 -18.01
N THR A 40 5.79 -4.37 -18.91
CA THR A 40 5.22 -4.43 -20.26
C THR A 40 3.96 -5.29 -20.34
N SER A 41 3.67 -6.06 -19.27
CA SER A 41 2.50 -6.91 -19.19
C SER A 41 1.21 -6.09 -19.24
N SER A 42 0.33 -6.44 -20.18
CA SER A 42 -1.05 -5.95 -20.25
C SER A 42 -2.06 -6.95 -19.67
N LYS A 43 -1.59 -8.05 -19.09
CA LYS A 43 -2.45 -9.11 -18.55
C LYS A 43 -3.23 -8.57 -17.36
N SER A 44 -4.57 -8.60 -17.46
CA SER A 44 -5.46 -8.27 -16.35
C SER A 44 -5.11 -9.13 -15.12
N GLY A 45 -5.00 -8.47 -13.98
CA GLY A 45 -4.63 -9.11 -12.73
C GLY A 45 -3.13 -9.31 -12.51
N HIS A 46 -2.26 -8.87 -13.42
CA HIS A 46 -0.81 -8.95 -13.23
C HIS A 46 -0.30 -7.94 -12.19
N SER A 47 0.64 -8.37 -11.35
CA SER A 47 1.45 -7.56 -10.45
C SER A 47 2.69 -8.39 -10.05
N PHE A 48 3.73 -7.75 -9.51
CA PHE A 48 4.90 -8.47 -8.98
C PHE A 48 4.53 -9.54 -7.93
N ILE A 49 3.43 -9.34 -7.18
CA ILE A 49 2.95 -10.29 -6.16
C ILE A 49 2.50 -11.61 -6.82
N LYS A 50 1.87 -11.50 -7.99
CA LYS A 50 1.34 -12.62 -8.77
C LYS A 50 2.34 -13.12 -9.81
N TYR A 51 3.57 -12.62 -9.81
CA TYR A 51 4.63 -13.16 -10.64
C TYR A 51 5.08 -14.51 -10.02
N PRO A 52 4.89 -15.66 -10.71
CA PRO A 52 5.05 -16.97 -10.07
C PRO A 52 6.42 -17.21 -9.45
N GLU A 53 7.48 -16.73 -10.10
CA GLU A 53 8.87 -16.89 -9.63
C GLU A 53 9.17 -16.15 -8.31
N ASN A 54 8.34 -15.17 -7.93
CA ASN A 54 8.53 -14.46 -6.66
C ASN A 54 7.96 -15.24 -5.46
N GLY A 55 7.01 -16.16 -5.67
CA GLY A 55 6.41 -16.95 -4.58
C GLY A 55 5.63 -16.13 -3.54
N LEU A 56 5.13 -14.94 -3.91
CA LEU A 56 4.55 -13.98 -2.94
C LEU A 56 3.03 -14.11 -2.75
N GLU A 57 2.32 -14.79 -3.65
CA GLU A 57 0.85 -14.82 -3.68
C GLU A 57 0.23 -15.38 -2.38
N SER A 58 0.90 -16.34 -1.75
CA SER A 58 0.49 -16.98 -0.50
C SER A 58 1.26 -16.49 0.74
N ALA A 59 2.21 -15.57 0.61
CA ALA A 59 3.08 -15.14 1.71
C ALA A 59 2.30 -14.54 2.90
N TYR A 60 1.18 -13.87 2.63
CA TYR A 60 0.31 -13.32 3.68
C TYR A 60 -0.27 -14.37 4.65
N LEU A 61 -0.29 -15.66 4.27
CA LEU A 61 -0.77 -16.74 5.14
C LEU A 61 0.13 -16.91 6.37
N GLU A 62 1.44 -16.65 6.25
CA GLU A 62 2.36 -16.65 7.39
C GLU A 62 1.93 -15.59 8.42
N LEU A 63 1.67 -14.36 7.96
CA LEU A 63 1.15 -13.29 8.80
C LEU A 63 -0.19 -13.65 9.43
N LEU A 64 -1.09 -14.27 8.66
CA LEU A 64 -2.38 -14.70 9.16
C LEU A 64 -2.23 -15.70 10.32
N VAL A 65 -1.36 -16.71 10.18
CA VAL A 65 -1.11 -17.72 11.22
C VAL A 65 -0.51 -17.08 12.47
N HIS A 66 0.48 -16.19 12.34
CA HIS A 66 1.05 -15.49 13.50
C HIS A 66 0.03 -14.58 14.19
N ALA A 67 -0.74 -13.80 13.42
CA ALA A 67 -1.78 -12.95 13.96
C ALA A 67 -2.85 -13.78 14.69
N TYR A 68 -3.14 -14.99 14.22
CA TYR A 68 -4.07 -15.92 14.85
C TYR A 68 -3.51 -16.51 16.15
N THR A 69 -2.23 -16.91 16.15
CA THR A 69 -1.58 -17.66 17.24
C THR A 69 -0.88 -16.80 18.29
N ALA A 70 -0.84 -15.47 18.13
CA ALA A 70 -0.19 -14.53 19.06
C ALA A 70 -0.88 -14.38 20.44
N GLY A 71 -1.62 -15.39 20.91
CA GLY A 71 -2.18 -15.48 22.26
C GLY A 71 -3.04 -14.27 22.65
N ARG A 72 -2.72 -13.60 23.76
CA ARG A 72 -3.47 -12.44 24.27
C ARG A 72 -3.49 -11.27 23.28
N THR A 73 -2.41 -11.07 22.53
CA THR A 73 -2.27 -10.00 21.52
C THR A 73 -2.79 -10.41 20.14
N GLY A 74 -3.11 -11.69 19.94
CA GLY A 74 -3.60 -12.21 18.66
C GLY A 74 -5.03 -11.79 18.32
N LEU A 75 -5.36 -11.89 17.03
CA LEU A 75 -6.63 -11.52 16.43
C LEU A 75 -7.73 -12.57 16.65
N ALA A 76 -7.38 -13.79 17.08
CA ALA A 76 -8.32 -14.88 17.31
C ALA A 76 -8.03 -15.60 18.63
N GLN A 77 -9.00 -16.37 19.09
CA GLN A 77 -8.89 -17.30 20.21
C GLN A 77 -9.93 -18.41 20.04
N ASP A 78 -9.54 -19.66 20.31
CA ASP A 78 -10.43 -20.82 20.36
C ASP A 78 -11.30 -20.99 19.09
N GLY A 79 -10.73 -20.80 17.90
CA GLY A 79 -11.47 -20.92 16.64
C GLY A 79 -12.13 -19.63 16.16
N VAL A 80 -12.19 -18.58 16.97
CA VAL A 80 -13.06 -17.42 16.74
C VAL A 80 -12.28 -16.10 16.70
N TRP A 81 -12.65 -15.20 15.79
CA TRP A 81 -12.11 -13.85 15.72
C TRP A 81 -12.47 -13.01 16.95
N LYS A 82 -11.47 -12.36 17.54
CA LYS A 82 -11.66 -11.30 18.54
C LYS A 82 -11.97 -10.00 17.82
N TRP A 83 -13.24 -9.76 17.49
CA TRP A 83 -13.65 -8.63 16.64
C TRP A 83 -13.18 -7.26 17.11
N HIS A 84 -13.03 -7.04 18.42
CA HIS A 84 -12.42 -5.80 18.94
C HIS A 84 -10.96 -5.64 18.52
N ALA A 85 -10.15 -6.71 18.63
CA ALA A 85 -8.75 -6.73 18.19
C ALA A 85 -8.63 -6.60 16.67
N VAL A 86 -9.50 -7.28 15.91
CA VAL A 86 -9.59 -7.14 14.45
C VAL A 86 -9.91 -5.70 14.06
N THR A 87 -10.88 -5.07 14.72
CA THR A 87 -11.24 -3.66 14.47
C THR A 87 -10.06 -2.73 14.79
N ALA A 88 -9.33 -2.98 15.88
CA ALA A 88 -8.13 -2.21 16.23
C ALA A 88 -7.01 -2.40 15.19
N TYR A 89 -6.79 -3.62 14.70
CA TYR A 89 -5.85 -3.93 13.63
C TYR A 89 -6.20 -3.17 12.35
N LEU A 90 -7.47 -3.23 11.90
CA LEU A 90 -7.90 -2.52 10.69
C LEU A 90 -7.77 -0.99 10.82
N LYS A 91 -7.95 -0.42 12.03
CA LYS A 91 -7.67 0.99 12.29
C LYS A 91 -6.18 1.33 12.13
N LEU A 92 -5.28 0.45 12.57
CA LEU A 92 -3.84 0.62 12.37
C LEU A 92 -3.46 0.51 10.89
N VAL A 93 -4.11 -0.41 10.13
CA VAL A 93 -3.94 -0.50 8.67
C VAL A 93 -4.33 0.80 7.99
N SER A 94 -5.48 1.39 8.33
CA SER A 94 -5.90 2.68 7.77
C SER A 94 -4.91 3.82 8.07
N ARG A 95 -4.31 3.83 9.28
CA ARG A 95 -3.25 4.79 9.61
C ARG A 95 -1.98 4.55 8.79
N MET A 96 -1.61 3.29 8.58
CA MET A 96 -0.45 2.92 7.76
C MET A 96 -0.64 3.38 6.31
N GLU A 97 -1.85 3.25 5.76
CA GLU A 97 -2.21 3.75 4.43
C GLU A 97 -2.02 5.28 4.35
N GLU A 98 -2.38 6.04 5.39
CA GLU A 98 -2.14 7.49 5.44
C GLU A 98 -0.66 7.82 5.46
N GLN A 99 0.15 7.08 6.23
CA GLN A 99 1.60 7.29 6.25
C GLN A 99 2.26 6.93 4.92
N LEU A 100 1.83 5.84 4.28
CA LEU A 100 2.29 5.45 2.94
C LEU A 100 1.92 6.50 1.89
N ALA A 101 0.70 7.03 1.92
CA ALA A 101 0.27 8.08 1.01
C ALA A 101 1.12 9.35 1.18
N GLY A 102 1.35 9.78 2.42
CA GLY A 102 2.24 10.90 2.74
C GLY A 102 3.69 10.67 2.28
N GLY A 103 4.23 9.48 2.52
CA GLY A 103 5.58 9.09 2.09
C GLY A 103 5.72 9.06 0.56
N LEU A 104 4.78 8.45 -0.15
CA LEU A 104 4.77 8.42 -1.63
C LEU A 104 4.67 9.83 -2.23
N TYR A 105 3.88 10.70 -1.59
CA TYR A 105 3.70 12.08 -2.03
C TYR A 105 4.96 12.94 -1.82
N THR A 106 5.65 12.77 -0.68
CA THR A 106 6.71 13.71 -0.24
C THR A 106 8.14 13.20 -0.45
N ALA A 107 8.36 11.88 -0.55
CA ALA A 107 9.69 11.29 -0.52
C ALA A 107 10.24 10.84 -1.89
N CYS A 108 9.48 11.00 -2.97
CA CYS A 108 9.76 10.39 -4.27
C CYS A 108 10.04 11.44 -5.38
N GLY A 109 10.77 12.50 -5.03
CA GLY A 109 11.10 13.63 -5.91
C GLY A 109 10.02 14.72 -5.94
N GLN A 110 9.86 15.40 -7.08
CA GLN A 110 8.86 16.47 -7.24
C GLN A 110 7.45 15.94 -6.99
N THR A 111 6.63 16.54 -6.13
CA THR A 111 5.32 15.98 -5.80
C THR A 111 4.40 15.79 -7.03
N PRO A 112 3.71 14.63 -7.17
CA PRO A 112 2.74 14.43 -8.23
C PRO A 112 1.44 15.21 -7.96
N ARG A 113 0.51 15.26 -8.92
CA ARG A 113 -0.85 15.68 -8.56
C ARG A 113 -1.45 14.65 -7.61
N ILE A 114 -2.10 15.13 -6.54
CA ILE A 114 -2.72 14.26 -5.54
C ILE A 114 -3.68 13.26 -6.18
N SER A 115 -4.50 13.70 -7.14
CA SER A 115 -5.43 12.81 -7.85
C SER A 115 -4.73 11.68 -8.61
N GLU A 116 -3.60 11.97 -9.26
CA GLU A 116 -2.82 10.96 -10.01
C GLU A 116 -2.22 9.92 -9.06
N LEU A 117 -1.73 10.35 -7.89
CA LEU A 117 -1.22 9.45 -6.85
C LEU A 117 -2.34 8.55 -6.27
N LEU A 118 -3.50 9.13 -5.93
CA LEU A 118 -4.60 8.40 -5.33
C LEU A 118 -5.31 7.45 -6.31
N SER A 119 -5.12 7.65 -7.62
CA SER A 119 -5.59 6.74 -8.68
C SER A 119 -4.64 5.56 -8.96
N LEU A 120 -3.49 5.46 -8.29
CA LEU A 120 -2.58 4.33 -8.51
C LEU A 120 -3.26 3.01 -8.12
N GLU A 121 -3.18 2.03 -9.02
CA GLU A 121 -3.51 0.64 -8.76
C GLU A 121 -2.23 -0.14 -8.42
N TYR A 122 -2.34 -1.24 -7.67
CA TYR A 122 -1.21 -2.16 -7.42
C TYR A 122 -1.22 -3.40 -8.32
N GLU A 123 -2.25 -3.54 -9.16
CA GLU A 123 -2.45 -4.68 -10.07
C GLU A 123 -3.14 -4.22 -11.35
N ASN A 124 -2.76 -4.80 -12.50
CA ASN A 124 -3.34 -4.49 -13.80
C ASN A 124 -4.86 -4.67 -13.77
N GLY A 125 -5.60 -3.69 -14.27
CA GLY A 125 -7.00 -3.84 -14.58
C GLY A 125 -7.25 -4.41 -15.98
N PRO A 126 -8.52 -4.64 -16.34
CA PRO A 126 -8.87 -5.12 -17.68
C PRO A 126 -8.38 -4.20 -18.80
N ASN A 127 -8.37 -2.88 -18.55
CA ASN A 127 -7.99 -1.85 -19.52
C ASN A 127 -7.02 -0.81 -18.93
N THR A 128 -6.45 -1.08 -17.76
CA THR A 128 -5.58 -0.16 -17.02
C THR A 128 -4.29 -0.85 -16.63
N SER A 129 -3.16 -0.17 -16.82
CA SER A 129 -1.90 -0.60 -16.23
C SER A 129 -1.84 -0.12 -14.79
N TYR A 130 -1.30 -0.96 -13.89
CA TYR A 130 -1.08 -0.53 -12.51
C TYR A 130 0.07 0.47 -12.40
N GLY A 131 0.19 1.04 -11.22
CA GLY A 131 1.10 2.13 -10.96
C GLY A 131 2.27 1.78 -10.07
N ILE A 132 2.34 0.58 -9.47
CA ILE A 132 3.35 0.23 -8.45
C ILE A 132 4.19 -0.96 -8.89
N TYR A 133 5.49 -0.81 -9.11
CA TYR A 133 6.34 -1.87 -9.66
C TYR A 133 7.54 -2.18 -8.77
N ALA A 134 8.09 -3.38 -8.90
CA ALA A 134 9.44 -3.70 -8.43
C ALA A 134 10.43 -3.59 -9.61
N TRP A 135 11.48 -2.78 -9.47
CA TRP A 135 12.43 -2.54 -10.54
C TRP A 135 13.85 -2.32 -10.02
N GLY A 136 14.78 -3.19 -10.40
CA GLY A 136 16.21 -3.02 -10.11
C GLY A 136 16.55 -2.89 -8.63
N GLY A 137 15.83 -3.59 -7.74
CA GLY A 137 16.03 -3.48 -6.29
C GLY A 137 15.21 -2.41 -5.59
N TYR A 138 14.39 -1.66 -6.33
CA TYR A 138 13.55 -0.60 -5.78
C TYR A 138 12.08 -0.90 -5.99
N MET A 139 11.25 -0.46 -5.04
CA MET A 139 9.85 -0.20 -5.36
C MET A 139 9.77 1.14 -6.08
N VAL A 140 8.95 1.21 -7.12
CA VAL A 140 8.71 2.43 -7.89
C VAL A 140 7.22 2.64 -8.08
N TYR A 141 6.81 3.88 -8.31
CA TYR A 141 5.51 4.14 -8.89
C TYR A 141 5.58 4.94 -10.18
N VAL A 142 4.65 4.66 -11.09
CA VAL A 142 4.61 5.23 -12.44
C VAL A 142 3.29 5.96 -12.63
N ILE A 143 3.39 7.25 -12.95
CA ILE A 143 2.22 8.06 -13.32
C ILE A 143 2.22 8.28 -14.83
N ARG A 144 1.07 7.99 -15.44
CA ARG A 144 0.81 8.21 -16.88
C ARG A 144 0.04 9.51 -17.05
N HIS A 145 0.61 10.45 -17.79
CA HIS A 145 -0.05 11.71 -18.11
C HIS A 145 -0.61 11.69 -19.55
N HIS A 146 -1.90 12.02 -19.67
CA HIS A 146 -2.60 12.08 -20.96
C HIS A 146 -2.63 13.49 -21.60
N LYS A 147 -2.04 14.51 -20.96
CA LYS A 147 -2.18 15.92 -21.37
C LYS A 147 -1.71 16.22 -22.79
N ALA A 148 -0.77 15.45 -23.34
CA ALA A 148 -0.28 15.62 -24.71
C ALA A 148 -0.81 14.55 -25.68
N LYS A 149 -1.62 13.59 -25.23
CA LYS A 149 -2.04 12.44 -26.06
C LYS A 149 -2.86 12.88 -27.27
N ARG A 150 -3.75 13.86 -27.10
CA ARG A 150 -4.58 14.40 -28.21
C ARG A 150 -3.76 15.13 -29.27
N LEU A 151 -2.61 15.71 -28.92
CA LEU A 151 -1.77 16.52 -29.81
C LEU A 151 -0.61 15.74 -30.41
N THR A 152 -0.03 14.80 -29.67
CA THR A 152 1.22 14.11 -30.04
C THR A 152 1.06 12.60 -30.25
N ASN A 153 -0.12 12.05 -29.93
CA ASN A 153 -0.39 10.61 -29.81
C ASN A 153 0.61 9.86 -28.89
N ARG A 154 1.34 10.59 -28.03
CA ARG A 154 2.28 10.04 -27.07
C ARG A 154 1.80 10.31 -25.66
N GLU A 155 2.03 9.33 -24.80
CA GLU A 155 1.79 9.47 -23.36
C GLU A 155 3.13 9.64 -22.66
N PHE A 156 3.12 10.44 -21.61
CA PHE A 156 4.30 10.70 -20.82
C PHE A 156 4.23 9.90 -19.53
N TYR A 157 5.32 9.21 -19.22
CA TYR A 157 5.45 8.37 -18.03
C TYR A 157 6.44 9.03 -17.07
N VAL A 158 6.02 9.23 -15.83
CA VAL A 158 6.89 9.70 -14.75
C VAL A 158 7.12 8.55 -13.80
N VAL A 159 8.33 8.00 -13.83
CA VAL A 159 8.78 6.94 -12.92
C VAL A 159 9.39 7.57 -11.67
N ARG A 160 8.98 7.08 -10.51
CA ARG A 160 9.37 7.65 -9.22
C ARG A 160 9.87 6.54 -8.31
N PHE A 161 11.15 6.58 -8.01
CA PHE A 161 11.81 5.63 -7.12
C PHE A 161 11.51 5.98 -5.68
N LEU A 162 11.09 4.98 -4.90
CA LEU A 162 10.92 5.13 -3.47
C LEU A 162 12.28 5.06 -2.77
N PRO A 163 12.49 5.84 -1.69
CA PRO A 163 13.56 5.54 -0.74
C PRO A 163 13.46 4.10 -0.24
N VAL A 164 14.60 3.44 -0.03
CA VAL A 164 14.67 2.01 0.34
C VAL A 164 13.76 1.68 1.52
N ARG A 165 13.82 2.48 2.60
CA ARG A 165 12.95 2.34 3.78
C ARG A 165 11.46 2.30 3.41
N LEU A 166 10.99 3.29 2.63
CA LEU A 166 9.61 3.34 2.17
C LEU A 166 9.26 2.17 1.25
N GLY A 167 10.17 1.77 0.37
CA GLY A 167 9.99 0.64 -0.54
C GLY A 167 9.75 -0.67 0.19
N HIS A 168 10.54 -0.96 1.23
CA HIS A 168 10.36 -2.15 2.07
C HIS A 168 9.01 -2.14 2.80
N VAL A 169 8.59 -0.98 3.32
CA VAL A 169 7.30 -0.85 3.99
C VAL A 169 6.13 -1.04 3.02
N LEU A 170 6.20 -0.44 1.82
CA LEU A 170 5.19 -0.62 0.79
C LEU A 170 5.12 -2.08 0.32
N PHE A 171 6.26 -2.74 0.16
CA PHE A 171 6.32 -4.17 -0.18
C PHE A 171 5.61 -5.02 0.88
N LYS A 172 5.98 -4.86 2.17
CA LYS A 172 5.34 -5.59 3.28
C LYS A 172 3.84 -5.32 3.36
N TYR A 173 3.44 -4.06 3.16
CA TYR A 173 2.04 -3.68 3.12
C TYR A 173 1.27 -4.45 2.04
N LEU A 174 1.77 -4.43 0.80
CA LEU A 174 1.09 -5.05 -0.34
C LEU A 174 1.05 -6.57 -0.26
N VAL A 175 2.18 -7.19 0.12
CA VAL A 175 2.33 -8.65 0.14
C VAL A 175 1.62 -9.28 1.34
N TYR A 176 1.67 -8.66 2.52
CA TYR A 176 1.18 -9.26 3.77
C TYR A 176 -0.01 -8.50 4.35
N VAL A 177 0.21 -7.28 4.84
CA VAL A 177 -0.74 -6.55 5.71
C VAL A 177 -2.08 -6.31 5.01
N ARG A 178 -2.03 -5.82 3.76
CA ARG A 178 -3.23 -5.52 2.97
C ARG A 178 -4.05 -6.77 2.71
N ARG A 179 -3.40 -7.89 2.39
CA ARG A 179 -4.07 -9.18 2.11
C ARG A 179 -4.77 -9.73 3.34
N VAL A 180 -4.12 -9.67 4.51
CA VAL A 180 -4.75 -10.01 5.79
C VAL A 180 -5.91 -9.07 6.12
N ALA A 181 -5.73 -7.76 5.94
CA ALA A 181 -6.79 -6.78 6.17
C ALA A 181 -8.00 -7.02 5.27
N ASP A 182 -7.79 -7.31 3.99
CA ASP A 182 -8.87 -7.60 3.04
C ASP A 182 -9.59 -8.89 3.39
N LEU A 183 -8.88 -9.93 3.86
CA LEU A 183 -9.50 -11.15 4.38
C LEU A 183 -10.38 -10.84 5.60
N LEU A 184 -9.85 -10.14 6.59
CA LEU A 184 -10.58 -9.80 7.82
C LEU A 184 -11.82 -8.94 7.54
N ARG A 185 -11.74 -8.00 6.59
CA ARG A 185 -12.90 -7.22 6.16
C ARG A 185 -13.98 -8.10 5.50
N ARG A 186 -13.58 -9.13 4.74
CA ARG A 186 -14.54 -10.10 4.15
C ARG A 186 -15.23 -10.92 5.24
N GLU A 187 -14.46 -11.43 6.20
CA GLU A 187 -14.99 -12.17 7.34
C GLU A 187 -16.00 -11.34 8.15
N GLN A 188 -15.72 -10.04 8.35
CA GLN A 188 -16.62 -9.15 9.09
C GLN A 188 -17.95 -8.89 8.37
N LEU A 189 -17.95 -8.88 7.03
CA LEU A 189 -19.16 -8.66 6.21
C LEU A 189 -19.96 -9.96 5.99
N GLY A 190 -19.41 -11.12 6.33
CA GLY A 190 -20.06 -12.42 6.13
C GLY A 190 -20.29 -12.77 4.66
N ALA A 191 -21.34 -13.55 4.39
CA ALA A 191 -21.69 -14.08 3.06
C ALA A 191 -22.39 -13.07 2.11
N ASP A 192 -22.49 -11.79 2.48
CA ASP A 192 -23.09 -10.78 1.62
C ASP A 192 -22.20 -10.54 0.38
N ARG A 193 -22.57 -11.17 -0.73
CA ARG A 193 -21.85 -11.11 -2.01
C ARG A 193 -21.69 -9.67 -2.53
N SER A 194 -22.63 -8.79 -2.24
CA SER A 194 -22.57 -7.38 -2.67
C SER A 194 -21.45 -6.62 -1.96
N ALA A 195 -21.29 -6.90 -0.66
CA ALA A 195 -20.25 -6.36 0.20
C ALA A 195 -18.87 -6.98 -0.10
N GLN A 196 -18.83 -8.28 -0.44
CA GLN A 196 -17.59 -8.99 -0.82
C GLN A 196 -16.99 -8.48 -2.14
N GLN A 197 -17.82 -8.15 -3.14
CA GLN A 197 -17.34 -7.48 -4.35
C GLN A 197 -16.77 -6.08 -4.04
N CYS A 198 -17.18 -5.42 -2.94
CA CYS A 198 -16.68 -4.10 -2.51
C CYS A 198 -15.17 -4.12 -2.20
N LEU A 199 -14.67 -5.27 -1.79
CA LEU A 199 -13.29 -5.47 -1.35
C LEU A 199 -12.32 -5.87 -2.47
N GLN A 200 -12.80 -6.07 -3.70
CA GLN A 200 -11.97 -6.40 -4.87
C GLN A 200 -11.60 -5.15 -5.67
N THR A 201 -11.00 -4.14 -5.01
CA THR A 201 -10.44 -2.99 -5.73
C THR A 201 -8.92 -3.03 -5.75
N ARG A 202 -8.37 -2.73 -6.93
CA ARG A 202 -6.93 -2.65 -7.19
C ARG A 202 -6.34 -1.31 -6.78
N LEU A 203 -7.17 -0.33 -6.45
CA LEU A 203 -6.75 1.00 -6.00
C LEU A 203 -5.94 0.91 -4.71
N LEU A 204 -4.77 1.54 -4.68
CA LEU A 204 -3.91 1.55 -3.51
C LEU A 204 -4.58 2.24 -2.32
N PHE A 205 -5.18 3.41 -2.53
CA PHE A 205 -5.83 4.20 -1.50
C PHE A 205 -7.31 4.40 -1.83
N GLN A 206 -8.19 3.72 -1.09
CA GLN A 206 -9.60 3.65 -1.48
C GLN A 206 -10.56 3.74 -0.29
N ASN A 207 -11.77 4.19 -0.58
CA ASN A 207 -12.94 4.06 0.27
C ASN A 207 -14.10 3.60 -0.60
N ASN A 208 -14.69 2.44 -0.29
CA ASN A 208 -15.84 1.87 -1.01
C ASN A 208 -15.64 1.84 -2.54
N ARG A 209 -14.52 1.29 -3.01
CA ARG A 209 -14.07 1.18 -4.42
C ARG A 209 -13.72 2.51 -5.11
N ARG A 210 -13.82 3.65 -4.44
CA ARG A 210 -13.41 4.94 -5.01
C ARG A 210 -12.04 5.33 -4.47
N PRO A 211 -11.21 6.02 -5.27
CA PRO A 211 -10.01 6.65 -4.76
C PRO A 211 -10.35 7.53 -3.56
N TRP A 212 -9.40 7.68 -2.62
CA TRP A 212 -9.57 8.70 -1.59
C TRP A 212 -9.80 10.08 -2.22
N PRO A 213 -10.66 10.92 -1.61
CA PRO A 213 -10.77 12.30 -2.04
C PRO A 213 -9.44 13.01 -1.81
N THR A 214 -9.09 13.96 -2.68
CA THR A 214 -7.82 14.70 -2.57
C THR A 214 -7.69 15.43 -1.24
N SER A 215 -8.82 15.89 -0.67
CA SER A 215 -8.86 16.52 0.65
C SER A 215 -8.27 15.63 1.74
N ARG A 216 -8.46 14.31 1.69
CA ARG A 216 -7.93 13.42 2.72
C ARG A 216 -6.40 13.44 2.78
N LEU A 217 -5.72 13.42 1.64
CA LEU A 217 -4.25 13.51 1.64
C LEU A 217 -3.80 14.92 2.04
N THR A 218 -4.52 15.96 1.62
CA THR A 218 -4.27 17.33 2.09
C THR A 218 -4.36 17.43 3.61
N ASP A 219 -5.39 16.82 4.23
CA ASP A 219 -5.60 16.82 5.67
C ASP A 219 -4.48 16.07 6.40
N VAL A 220 -4.08 14.91 5.88
CA VAL A 220 -2.94 14.13 6.42
C VAL A 220 -1.66 14.97 6.41
N VAL A 221 -1.31 15.57 5.27
CA VAL A 221 -0.10 16.39 5.14
C VAL A 221 -0.18 17.64 6.01
N THR A 222 -1.34 18.30 6.06
CA THR A 222 -1.54 19.50 6.88
C THR A 222 -1.37 19.18 8.36
N LYS A 223 -2.04 18.14 8.85
CA LYS A 223 -1.95 17.71 10.25
C LYS A 223 -0.50 17.37 10.64
N THR A 224 0.19 16.58 9.83
CA THR A 224 1.59 16.23 10.10
C THR A 224 2.50 17.45 10.07
N THR A 225 2.27 18.39 9.16
CA THR A 225 3.04 19.64 9.10
C THR A 225 2.82 20.49 10.35
N LEU A 226 1.58 20.58 10.85
CA LEU A 226 1.31 21.27 12.12
C LEU A 226 2.03 20.59 13.29
N GLU A 227 1.96 19.26 13.40
CA GLU A 227 2.62 18.49 14.47
C GLU A 227 4.16 18.63 14.48
N LEU A 228 4.79 18.79 13.31
CA LEU A 228 6.24 18.84 13.18
C LEU A 228 6.84 20.24 13.37
N TRP A 229 6.09 21.30 13.05
CA TRP A 229 6.59 22.66 13.00
C TRP A 229 5.93 23.63 14.00
N GLN A 230 4.89 23.21 14.72
CA GLN A 230 4.31 23.97 15.84
C GLN A 230 4.75 23.45 17.22
N GLN A 231 5.81 22.64 17.26
CA GLN A 231 6.56 22.34 18.49
C GLN A 231 7.53 23.48 18.80
#